data_AF-A0A7V9V384-F1
#
_entry.id   AF-A0A7V9V384-F1
#
_cell.length_a   1.000
_cell.length_b   1.000
_cell.length_c   1.000
_cell.angle_alpha   90.00
_cell.angle_beta   90.00
_cell.angle_gamma   90.00
#
_symmetry.space_group_name_H-M   'P 1'
#
loop_
_entity.id
_entity.type
_entity.pdbx_description
1 polymer ?
#
loop_
_entity_poly.entity_id
_entity_poly.type
_entity_poly.pdbx_seq_one_letter_code
_entity_poly.pdbx_strand_id
1 'polypeptide(L)'
;MLFARASRFEDRSGGRSSIRLTSGGAMENVFFIVGPTAVGKSEVAAEVARLCDGEIVSADAFQVYAGLDVLTAKPDQAIRSRVPHHLIGTIALSETMSAERFRVAAISAIDDIRSRNKVAFVAGGSGMYVQALTHGLSPLPPADSALRRKLDQNSAPELLAMLREVDPATTASIDPFNKHRLVRALEICLLTGRPLTEIRVRKPPATEPTGVLLLRNRAELYQRIDERVVAMFANGVVTEV
;
A
#
# COMPACT_ATOMS: atom_id res chain seq x y z
N MET A 1 0.27 24.24 -3.35
CA MET A 1 1.39 24.96 -2.69
C MET A 1 1.74 24.20 -1.41
N LEU A 2 2.70 23.29 -1.47
CA LEU A 2 3.42 22.79 -0.29
C LEU A 2 4.85 22.51 -0.79
N PHE A 3 5.79 23.36 -0.38
CA PHE A 3 7.18 23.30 -0.78
C PHE A 3 7.87 22.14 -0.06
N ALA A 4 8.35 21.15 -0.80
CA ALA A 4 9.40 20.26 -0.32
C ALA A 4 10.72 21.05 -0.25
N ARG A 5 11.27 21.23 0.94
CA ARG A 5 12.64 21.75 1.09
C ARG A 5 13.61 20.66 0.63
N ALA A 6 14.19 20.85 -0.56
CA ALA A 6 15.37 20.11 -0.98
C ALA A 6 16.57 20.61 -0.18
N SER A 7 17.01 19.85 0.83
CA SER A 7 18.31 20.06 1.46
C SER A 7 19.39 19.50 0.56
N ARG A 8 20.23 20.38 0.01
CA ARG A 8 21.52 20.00 -0.60
C ARG A 8 22.43 19.50 0.51
N PHE A 9 23.04 18.34 0.30
CA PHE A 9 24.08 17.81 1.18
C PHE A 9 25.43 18.23 0.60
N GLU A 10 26.14 19.12 1.29
CA GLU A 10 27.57 19.38 1.05
C GLU A 10 28.35 18.75 2.22
N ASP A 11 29.22 17.80 1.89
CA ASP A 11 30.12 17.15 2.83
C ASP A 11 31.29 18.08 3.17
N ARG A 12 31.38 18.46 4.45
CA ARG A 12 32.58 19.09 5.04
C ARG A 12 32.74 18.62 6.48
N SER A 13 33.46 17.53 6.69
CA SER A 13 34.61 17.42 7.62
C SER A 13 34.76 15.99 8.14
N GLY A 14 36.00 15.48 8.03
CA GLY A 14 36.40 14.21 8.59
C GLY A 14 36.31 14.20 10.11
N GLY A 15 35.54 13.25 10.64
CA GLY A 15 35.48 12.93 12.06
C GLY A 15 34.76 11.58 12.21
N ARG A 16 35.40 10.61 12.85
CA ARG A 16 34.79 9.31 13.19
C ARG A 16 33.64 9.56 14.16
N SER A 17 32.40 9.59 13.65
CA SER A 17 31.19 9.65 14.47
C SER A 17 30.58 8.24 14.55
N SER A 18 30.75 7.61 15.70
CA SER A 18 30.02 6.39 16.08
C SER A 18 28.53 6.72 16.20
N ILE A 19 27.72 6.26 15.25
CA ILE A 19 26.26 6.40 15.29
C ILE A 19 25.73 5.42 16.35
N ARG A 20 25.25 5.94 17.48
CA ARG A 20 24.42 5.17 18.41
C ARG A 20 23.00 5.16 17.86
N LEU A 21 22.53 3.99 17.44
CA LEU A 21 21.12 3.78 17.11
C LEU A 21 20.32 3.80 18.42
N THR A 22 19.65 4.91 18.71
CA THR A 22 18.60 4.95 19.72
C THR A 22 17.40 4.16 19.22
N SER A 23 16.77 3.40 20.11
CA SER A 23 15.59 2.58 19.85
C SER A 23 14.44 3.43 19.30
N GLY A 24 14.33 3.44 17.98
CA GLY A 24 13.35 4.19 17.21
C GLY A 24 12.01 3.49 17.07
N GLY A 25 10.94 4.26 16.90
CA GLY A 25 9.60 3.71 16.62
C GLY A 25 9.58 2.87 15.33
N ALA A 26 8.55 2.03 15.16
CA ALA A 26 8.42 1.07 14.05
C ALA A 26 8.55 1.65 12.62
N MET A 27 8.57 2.98 12.44
CA MET A 27 8.69 3.67 11.16
C MET A 27 10.02 4.42 10.95
N GLU A 28 10.93 4.43 11.92
CA GLU A 28 12.24 5.08 11.76
C GLU A 28 13.13 4.31 10.77
N ASN A 29 13.72 4.99 9.79
CA ASN A 29 14.59 4.40 8.75
C ASN A 29 13.88 3.47 7.73
N VAL A 30 12.60 3.72 7.42
CA VAL A 30 11.94 3.13 6.24
C VAL A 30 11.93 4.14 5.09
N PHE A 31 12.37 3.72 3.90
CA PHE A 31 12.35 4.57 2.71
C PHE A 31 11.28 4.12 1.70
N PHE A 32 10.38 5.02 1.34
CA PHE A 32 9.26 4.72 0.44
C PHE A 32 9.61 5.07 -1.01
N ILE A 33 9.33 4.13 -1.93
CA ILE A 33 9.46 4.34 -3.38
C ILE A 33 8.09 4.06 -4.01
N VAL A 34 7.31 5.11 -4.21
CA VAL A 34 5.91 5.02 -4.63
C VAL A 34 5.70 5.65 -6.01
N GLY A 35 4.59 5.32 -6.67
CA GLY A 35 4.27 5.85 -8.00
C GLY A 35 3.28 4.98 -8.79
N PRO A 36 2.79 5.46 -9.93
CA PRO A 36 1.81 4.74 -10.74
C PRO A 36 2.38 3.46 -11.36
N THR A 37 1.51 2.57 -11.82
CA THR A 37 1.91 1.37 -12.59
C THR A 37 2.73 1.77 -13.82
N ALA A 38 3.67 0.92 -14.24
CA ALA A 38 4.57 1.14 -15.38
C ALA A 38 5.57 2.30 -15.28
N VAL A 39 5.64 3.04 -14.16
CA VAL A 39 6.62 4.14 -13.97
C VAL A 39 8.07 3.66 -13.79
N GLY A 40 8.30 2.36 -13.56
CA GLY A 40 9.63 1.76 -13.36
C GLY A 40 10.08 1.66 -11.91
N LYS A 41 9.12 1.51 -10.96
CA LYS A 41 9.43 1.43 -9.53
C LYS A 41 10.30 0.24 -9.17
N SER A 42 10.02 -0.93 -9.74
CA SER A 42 10.70 -2.17 -9.36
C SER A 42 12.18 -2.12 -9.68
N GLU A 43 12.56 -1.61 -10.85
CA GLU A 43 13.97 -1.46 -11.23
C GLU A 43 14.69 -0.45 -10.33
N VAL A 44 14.08 0.72 -10.12
CA VAL A 44 14.66 1.78 -9.26
C VAL A 44 14.79 1.30 -7.81
N ALA A 45 13.75 0.65 -7.27
CA ALA A 45 13.76 0.15 -5.91
C ALA A 45 14.84 -0.91 -5.71
N ALA A 46 14.96 -1.87 -6.61
CA ALA A 46 15.99 -2.92 -6.52
C ALA A 46 17.39 -2.35 -6.59
N GLU A 47 17.64 -1.37 -7.47
CA GLU A 47 18.96 -0.74 -7.59
C GLU A 47 19.33 0.09 -6.36
N VAL A 48 18.41 0.92 -5.88
CA VAL A 48 18.62 1.74 -4.68
C VAL A 48 18.81 0.85 -3.44
N ALA A 49 17.97 -0.17 -3.27
CA ALA A 49 18.10 -1.11 -2.15
C ALA A 49 19.45 -1.83 -2.20
N ARG A 50 19.91 -2.27 -3.38
CA ARG A 50 21.22 -2.92 -3.53
C ARG A 50 22.37 -2.00 -3.11
N LEU A 51 22.33 -0.73 -3.50
CA LEU A 51 23.36 0.25 -3.17
C LEU A 51 23.39 0.61 -1.67
N CYS A 52 22.28 0.43 -0.97
CA CYS A 52 22.13 0.75 0.44
C CYS A 52 22.17 -0.48 1.37
N ASP A 53 22.57 -1.65 0.88
CA ASP A 53 22.48 -2.94 1.59
C ASP A 53 21.10 -3.16 2.25
N GLY A 54 20.05 -2.87 1.46
CA GLY A 54 18.67 -2.91 1.88
C GLY A 54 17.87 -4.04 1.24
N GLU A 55 16.62 -4.15 1.67
CA GLU A 55 15.66 -5.13 1.18
C GLU A 55 14.31 -4.47 0.91
N ILE A 56 13.50 -5.08 0.04
CA ILE A 56 12.26 -4.49 -0.43
C ILE A 56 11.06 -5.18 0.18
N VAL A 57 10.14 -4.41 0.74
CA VAL A 57 8.79 -4.83 1.12
C VAL A 57 7.83 -4.32 0.06
N SER A 58 7.19 -5.24 -0.68
CA SER A 58 6.23 -4.86 -1.72
C SER A 58 4.93 -4.32 -1.10
N ALA A 59 4.54 -3.11 -1.48
CA ALA A 59 3.27 -2.48 -1.14
C ALA A 59 2.32 -2.44 -2.35
N ASP A 60 2.10 -3.61 -2.96
CA ASP A 60 1.19 -3.82 -4.08
C ASP A 60 0.12 -4.86 -3.71
N ALA A 61 -1.15 -4.48 -3.88
CA ALA A 61 -2.30 -5.29 -3.48
C ALA A 61 -2.49 -6.57 -4.30
N PHE A 62 -1.84 -6.70 -5.46
CA PHE A 62 -1.97 -7.87 -6.33
C PHE A 62 -0.70 -8.71 -6.37
N GLN A 63 0.49 -8.10 -6.31
CA GLN A 63 1.75 -8.86 -6.33
C GLN A 63 1.94 -9.76 -5.09
N VAL A 64 1.18 -9.52 -4.02
CA VAL A 64 1.18 -10.36 -2.82
C VAL A 64 0.66 -11.77 -3.06
N TYR A 65 -0.16 -11.99 -4.10
CA TYR A 65 -0.75 -13.29 -4.39
C TYR A 65 0.19 -14.21 -5.18
N ALA A 66 0.29 -15.47 -4.78
CA ALA A 66 1.01 -16.51 -5.51
C ALA A 66 0.32 -16.84 -6.84
N GLY A 67 1.08 -17.27 -7.85
CA GLY A 67 0.54 -17.76 -9.13
C GLY A 67 0.10 -16.69 -10.14
N LEU A 68 0.05 -15.41 -9.77
CA LEU A 68 -0.24 -14.30 -10.70
C LEU A 68 1.02 -13.49 -11.02
N ASP A 69 2.00 -14.09 -11.67
CA ASP A 69 3.30 -13.45 -11.91
C ASP A 69 3.24 -12.46 -13.09
N VAL A 70 2.59 -12.85 -14.19
CA VAL A 70 2.47 -12.07 -15.43
C VAL A 70 1.43 -10.96 -15.29
N LEU A 71 0.21 -11.29 -14.82
CA LEU A 71 -0.91 -10.36 -14.72
C LEU A 71 -0.62 -9.20 -13.77
N THR A 72 0.04 -9.47 -12.65
CA THR A 72 0.41 -8.45 -11.65
C THR A 72 1.79 -7.85 -11.93
N ALA A 73 2.43 -8.38 -12.97
CA ALA A 73 3.73 -8.01 -13.47
C ALA A 73 4.73 -7.82 -12.33
N LYS A 74 4.89 -8.91 -11.57
CA LYS A 74 5.88 -9.03 -10.51
C LYS A 74 7.27 -8.78 -11.09
N PRO A 75 8.19 -8.24 -10.28
CA PRO A 75 9.59 -8.16 -10.69
C PRO A 75 10.09 -9.55 -11.08
N ASP A 76 10.75 -9.65 -12.23
CA ASP A 76 11.30 -10.90 -12.71
C ASP A 76 12.49 -11.38 -11.86
N GLN A 77 13.03 -12.55 -12.20
CA GLN A 77 14.17 -13.11 -11.48
C GLN A 77 15.43 -12.23 -11.57
N ALA A 78 15.61 -11.48 -12.65
CA ALA A 78 16.76 -10.59 -12.83
C ALA A 78 16.71 -9.36 -11.91
N ILE A 79 15.52 -8.90 -11.54
CA ILE A 79 15.32 -7.86 -10.53
C ILE A 79 15.36 -8.47 -9.12
N ARG A 80 14.63 -9.59 -8.90
CA ARG A 80 14.51 -10.23 -7.57
C ARG A 80 15.82 -10.82 -7.04
N SER A 81 16.76 -11.17 -7.92
CA SER A 81 18.08 -11.66 -7.51
C SER A 81 19.02 -10.56 -7.02
N ARG A 82 18.73 -9.28 -7.29
CA ARG A 82 19.58 -8.15 -6.86
C ARG A 82 19.50 -7.90 -5.36
N VAL A 83 18.29 -8.02 -4.81
CA VAL A 83 17.98 -7.86 -3.38
C VAL A 83 16.77 -8.70 -2.99
N PRO A 84 16.68 -9.17 -1.73
CA PRO A 84 15.47 -9.82 -1.22
C PRO A 84 14.22 -8.94 -1.37
N HIS A 85 13.15 -9.57 -1.84
CA HIS A 85 11.81 -8.96 -1.93
C HIS A 85 10.83 -9.74 -1.04
N HIS A 86 10.19 -9.02 -0.14
CA HIS A 86 9.19 -9.50 0.81
C HIS A 86 7.77 -9.17 0.31
N LEU A 87 6.80 -9.97 0.75
CA LEU A 87 5.37 -9.82 0.42
C LEU A 87 5.05 -9.89 -1.08
N ILE A 88 5.83 -10.65 -1.84
CA ILE A 88 5.55 -10.99 -3.23
C ILE A 88 5.23 -12.48 -3.31
N GLY A 89 4.04 -12.84 -3.78
CA GLY A 89 3.61 -14.23 -3.93
C GLY A 89 3.50 -14.99 -2.61
N THR A 90 3.25 -14.31 -1.49
CA THR A 90 3.24 -14.88 -0.14
C THR A 90 1.86 -15.37 0.32
N ILE A 91 0.81 -15.13 -0.45
CA ILE A 91 -0.58 -15.42 -0.07
C ILE A 91 -1.25 -16.24 -1.19
N ALA A 92 -2.07 -17.23 -0.85
CA ALA A 92 -2.82 -18.00 -1.85
C ALA A 92 -3.95 -17.18 -2.49
N LEU A 93 -4.34 -17.50 -3.73
CA LEU A 93 -5.42 -16.80 -4.44
C LEU A 93 -6.80 -16.92 -3.78
N SER A 94 -7.00 -17.96 -2.98
CA SER A 94 -8.24 -18.17 -2.21
C SER A 94 -8.31 -17.35 -0.92
N GLU A 95 -7.21 -16.74 -0.49
CA GLU A 95 -7.16 -15.93 0.72
C GLU A 95 -7.44 -14.45 0.44
N THR A 96 -7.97 -13.74 1.43
CA THR A 96 -8.17 -12.29 1.34
C THR A 96 -7.01 -11.51 1.97
N MET A 97 -6.33 -10.65 1.22
CA MET A 97 -5.37 -9.69 1.80
C MET A 97 -6.00 -8.31 2.04
N SER A 98 -6.31 -8.00 3.32
CA SER A 98 -6.79 -6.68 3.75
C SER A 98 -5.63 -5.71 4.01
N ALA A 99 -5.90 -4.41 4.06
CA ALA A 99 -4.89 -3.40 4.46
C ALA A 99 -4.34 -3.64 5.88
N GLU A 100 -5.16 -4.21 6.78
CA GLU A 100 -4.74 -4.58 8.13
C GLU A 100 -3.79 -5.77 8.13
N ARG A 101 -4.14 -6.86 7.43
CA ARG A 101 -3.24 -8.01 7.26
C ARG A 101 -1.93 -7.59 6.60
N PHE A 102 -2.00 -6.74 5.58
CA PHE A 102 -0.83 -6.17 4.93
C PHE A 102 0.03 -5.38 5.92
N ARG A 103 -0.57 -4.47 6.71
CA ARG A 103 0.17 -3.64 7.68
C ARG A 103 0.91 -4.52 8.68
N VAL A 104 0.28 -5.56 9.22
CA VAL A 104 0.91 -6.50 10.16
C VAL A 104 2.07 -7.24 9.49
N ALA A 105 1.85 -7.79 8.29
CA ALA A 105 2.89 -8.50 7.55
C ALA A 105 4.08 -7.60 7.16
N ALA A 106 3.79 -6.36 6.75
CA ALA A 106 4.81 -5.38 6.36
C ALA A 106 5.64 -4.93 7.56
N ILE A 107 5.02 -4.65 8.71
CA ILE A 107 5.76 -4.31 9.95
C ILE A 107 6.66 -5.47 10.36
N SER A 108 6.14 -6.71 10.34
CA SER A 108 6.95 -7.91 10.64
C SER A 108 8.17 -8.03 9.71
N ALA A 109 7.97 -7.85 8.41
CA ALA A 109 9.07 -7.89 7.43
C ALA A 109 10.08 -6.75 7.65
N ILE A 110 9.61 -5.53 7.95
CA ILE A 110 10.47 -4.38 8.24
C ILE A 110 11.31 -4.63 9.50
N ASP A 111 10.70 -5.16 10.56
CA ASP A 111 11.39 -5.45 11.81
C ASP A 111 12.42 -6.58 11.64
N ASP A 112 12.11 -7.61 10.84
CA ASP A 112 13.07 -8.65 10.46
C ASP A 112 14.27 -8.09 9.68
N ILE A 113 14.03 -7.24 8.67
CA ILE A 113 15.10 -6.57 7.90
C ILE A 113 16.00 -5.75 8.83
N ARG A 114 15.39 -4.97 9.74
CA ARG A 114 16.14 -4.15 10.70
C ARG A 114 16.91 -4.97 11.71
N SER A 115 16.37 -6.10 12.16
CA SER A 115 17.07 -7.00 13.09
C SER A 115 18.40 -7.50 12.50
N ARG A 116 18.49 -7.52 11.17
CA ARG A 116 19.69 -7.86 10.39
C ARG A 116 20.55 -6.63 10.03
N ASN A 117 20.30 -5.48 10.65
CA ASN A 117 20.95 -4.19 10.44
C ASN A 117 20.89 -3.66 8.99
N LYS A 118 19.82 -3.99 8.26
CA LYS A 118 19.61 -3.54 6.88
C LYS A 118 18.57 -2.44 6.77
N VAL A 119 18.59 -1.71 5.65
CA VAL A 119 17.61 -0.67 5.34
C VAL A 119 16.35 -1.28 4.71
N ALA A 120 15.18 -0.95 5.24
CA ALA A 120 13.91 -1.38 4.67
C ALA A 120 13.39 -0.38 3.64
N PHE A 121 13.18 -0.84 2.41
CA PHE A 121 12.56 -0.08 1.34
C PHE A 121 11.13 -0.57 1.12
N VAL A 122 10.14 0.33 1.15
CA VAL A 122 8.76 -0.01 0.80
C VAL A 122 8.47 0.47 -0.61
N ALA A 123 8.29 -0.46 -1.54
CA ALA A 123 8.07 -0.15 -2.96
C ALA A 123 6.68 -0.61 -3.41
N GLY A 124 5.89 0.26 -4.02
CA GLY A 124 4.54 -0.12 -4.44
C GLY A 124 3.66 1.01 -4.96
N GLY A 125 2.49 0.63 -5.49
CA GLY A 125 1.49 1.55 -6.05
C GLY A 125 0.19 1.62 -5.25
N SER A 126 -0.01 0.76 -4.25
CA SER A 126 -1.28 0.69 -3.52
C SER A 126 -1.34 1.77 -2.44
N GLY A 127 -1.95 2.91 -2.77
CA GLY A 127 -2.07 4.05 -1.86
C GLY A 127 -2.67 3.69 -0.50
N MET A 128 -3.65 2.78 -0.46
CA MET A 128 -4.25 2.31 0.80
C MET A 128 -3.26 1.54 1.69
N TYR A 129 -2.35 0.74 1.11
CA TYR A 129 -1.34 -0.01 1.87
C TYR A 129 -0.26 0.93 2.42
N VAL A 130 0.21 1.86 1.59
CA VAL A 130 1.17 2.89 2.02
C VAL A 130 0.56 3.76 3.13
N GLN A 131 -0.71 4.16 2.99
CA GLN A 131 -1.45 4.91 4.02
C GLN A 131 -1.62 4.09 5.29
N ALA A 132 -2.01 2.82 5.19
CA ALA A 132 -2.17 1.93 6.33
C ALA A 132 -0.86 1.81 7.12
N LEU A 133 0.28 1.68 6.44
CA LEU A 133 1.59 1.57 7.08
C LEU A 133 2.00 2.87 7.78
N THR A 134 1.86 4.00 7.08
CA THR A 134 2.33 5.33 7.54
C THR A 134 1.42 5.98 8.59
N HIS A 135 0.10 5.91 8.41
CA HIS A 135 -0.88 6.63 9.25
C HIS A 135 -1.62 5.72 10.25
N GLY A 136 -1.42 4.41 10.14
CA GLY A 136 -2.26 3.46 10.87
C GLY A 136 -3.62 3.25 10.23
N LEU A 137 -4.38 2.37 10.87
CA LEU A 137 -5.76 2.08 10.51
C LEU A 137 -6.64 2.46 11.71
N SER A 138 -7.84 2.95 11.42
CA SER A 138 -8.86 3.10 12.45
C SER A 138 -9.26 1.70 12.95
N PRO A 139 -9.56 1.54 14.25
CA PRO A 139 -9.96 0.25 14.84
C PRO A 139 -11.40 -0.08 14.43
N LEU A 140 -11.59 -0.46 13.17
CA LEU A 140 -12.89 -0.81 12.61
C LEU A 140 -13.18 -2.29 12.86
N PRO A 141 -14.44 -2.68 13.08
CA PRO A 141 -14.79 -4.09 13.22
C PRO A 141 -14.43 -4.88 11.95
N PRO A 142 -14.13 -6.18 12.07
CA PRO A 142 -13.91 -7.03 10.90
C PRO A 142 -15.16 -7.08 10.00
N ALA A 143 -14.99 -7.60 8.79
CA ALA A 143 -16.11 -7.83 7.89
C ALA A 143 -17.06 -8.90 8.43
N ASP A 144 -18.36 -8.67 8.36
CA ASP A 144 -19.41 -9.66 8.66
C ASP A 144 -20.08 -10.11 7.36
N SER A 145 -19.77 -11.33 6.94
CA SER A 145 -20.28 -11.89 5.68
C SER A 145 -21.80 -12.03 5.64
N ALA A 146 -22.45 -12.30 6.78
CA ALA A 146 -23.90 -12.47 6.84
C ALA A 146 -24.60 -11.11 6.75
N LEU A 147 -24.05 -10.08 7.42
CA LEU A 147 -24.56 -8.72 7.32
C LEU A 147 -24.37 -8.16 5.91
N ARG A 148 -23.21 -8.38 5.28
CA ARG A 148 -22.97 -7.95 3.89
C ARG A 148 -23.97 -8.55 2.93
N ARG A 149 -24.21 -9.87 3.00
CA ARG A 149 -25.21 -10.53 2.16
C ARG A 149 -26.60 -9.91 2.29
N LYS A 150 -26.99 -9.49 3.50
CA LYS A 150 -28.27 -8.79 3.72
C LYS A 150 -28.26 -7.38 3.11
N LEU A 151 -27.22 -6.61 3.36
CA LEU A 151 -27.09 -5.25 2.83
C LEU A 151 -27.00 -5.24 1.29
N ASP A 152 -26.32 -6.23 0.71
CA ASP A 152 -26.16 -6.38 -0.74
C ASP A 152 -27.47 -6.68 -1.48
N GLN A 153 -28.56 -7.01 -0.79
CA GLN A 153 -29.90 -7.12 -1.40
C GLN A 153 -30.50 -5.75 -1.76
N ASN A 154 -29.98 -4.67 -1.17
CA ASN A 154 -30.48 -3.32 -1.39
C ASN A 154 -29.75 -2.64 -2.56
N SER A 155 -30.44 -1.72 -3.22
CA SER A 155 -29.87 -0.81 -4.21
C SER A 155 -28.99 0.25 -3.55
N ALA A 156 -28.09 0.87 -4.33
CA ALA A 156 -27.25 1.95 -3.81
C ALA A 156 -28.06 3.14 -3.24
N PRO A 157 -29.17 3.59 -3.87
CA PRO A 157 -30.03 4.62 -3.28
C PRO A 157 -30.66 4.23 -1.94
N GLU A 158 -31.12 2.98 -1.78
CA GLU A 158 -31.67 2.48 -0.52
C GLU A 158 -30.59 2.45 0.57
N LEU A 159 -29.40 1.94 0.26
CA LEU A 159 -28.26 1.95 1.18
C LEU A 159 -27.85 3.37 1.57
N LEU A 160 -27.88 4.32 0.64
CA LEU A 160 -27.57 5.72 0.92
C LEU A 160 -28.61 6.34 1.85
N ALA A 161 -29.90 6.04 1.66
CA ALA A 161 -30.97 6.48 2.54
C ALA A 161 -30.80 5.90 3.97
N MET A 162 -30.54 4.60 4.08
CA MET A 162 -30.24 3.95 5.36
C MET A 162 -29.02 4.57 6.05
N LEU A 163 -27.95 4.88 5.29
CA LEU A 163 -26.74 5.48 5.84
C LEU A 163 -26.99 6.91 6.33
N ARG A 164 -27.87 7.65 5.66
CA ARG A 164 -28.23 9.02 6.07
C ARG A 164 -28.84 9.06 7.47
N GLU A 165 -29.63 8.07 7.83
CA GLU A 165 -30.27 8.00 9.15
C GLU A 165 -29.26 7.76 10.29
N VAL A 166 -28.19 6.99 10.02
CA VAL A 166 -27.22 6.58 11.06
C VAL A 166 -25.91 7.37 11.04
N ASP A 167 -25.51 7.93 9.90
CA ASP A 167 -24.32 8.76 9.73
C ASP A 167 -24.50 9.80 8.60
N PRO A 168 -25.21 10.91 8.86
CA PRO A 168 -25.42 11.98 7.89
C PRO A 168 -24.10 12.57 7.36
N ALA A 169 -23.07 12.61 8.21
CA ALA A 169 -21.78 13.21 7.87
C ALA A 169 -20.98 12.35 6.89
N THR A 170 -20.96 11.03 7.06
CA THR A 170 -20.38 10.12 6.05
C THR A 170 -21.17 10.21 4.75
N THR A 171 -22.51 10.25 4.84
CA THR A 171 -23.40 10.34 3.66
C THR A 171 -23.09 11.55 2.78
N ALA A 172 -22.67 12.68 3.35
CA ALA A 172 -22.34 13.90 2.60
C ALA A 172 -21.05 13.80 1.76
N SER A 173 -20.16 12.85 2.06
CA SER A 173 -18.84 12.74 1.43
C SER A 173 -18.57 11.42 0.71
N ILE A 174 -19.40 10.41 0.97
CA ILE A 174 -19.27 9.09 0.34
C ILE A 174 -19.78 9.13 -1.10
N ASP A 175 -19.18 8.33 -1.97
CA ASP A 175 -19.64 8.16 -3.34
C ASP A 175 -20.99 7.41 -3.35
N PRO A 176 -22.09 8.04 -3.78
CA PRO A 176 -23.42 7.45 -3.70
C PRO A 176 -23.62 6.28 -4.67
N PHE A 177 -22.75 6.11 -5.66
CA PHE A 177 -22.84 5.01 -6.63
C PHE A 177 -21.96 3.81 -6.25
N ASN A 178 -21.05 4.00 -5.29
CA ASN A 178 -20.17 2.93 -4.85
C ASN A 178 -20.83 2.06 -3.78
N LYS A 179 -21.62 1.09 -4.23
CA LYS A 179 -22.34 0.15 -3.36
C LYS A 179 -21.44 -0.51 -2.31
N HIS A 180 -20.23 -0.92 -2.68
CA HIS A 180 -19.30 -1.53 -1.73
C HIS A 180 -18.91 -0.59 -0.58
N ARG A 181 -18.69 0.70 -0.87
CA ARG A 181 -18.39 1.70 0.17
C ARG A 181 -19.61 1.95 1.05
N LEU A 182 -20.81 2.03 0.47
CA LEU A 182 -22.06 2.18 1.22
C LEU A 182 -22.31 1.01 2.17
N VAL A 183 -22.19 -0.23 1.66
CA VAL A 183 -22.32 -1.45 2.47
C VAL A 183 -21.31 -1.46 3.61
N ARG A 184 -20.04 -1.12 3.36
CA ARG A 184 -19.02 -1.09 4.42
C ARG A 184 -19.30 -0.01 5.46
N ALA A 185 -19.75 1.18 5.05
CA ALA A 185 -20.08 2.25 5.98
C ALA A 185 -21.25 1.85 6.91
N LEU A 186 -22.32 1.33 6.33
CA LEU A 186 -23.46 0.79 7.08
C LEU A 186 -23.08 -0.39 7.98
N GLU A 187 -22.31 -1.34 7.46
CA GLU A 187 -21.80 -2.49 8.22
C GLU A 187 -21.09 -2.02 9.49
N ILE A 188 -20.21 -1.02 9.38
CA ILE A 188 -19.51 -0.46 10.55
C ILE A 188 -20.50 0.19 11.52
N CYS A 189 -21.41 1.03 11.03
CA CYS A 189 -22.39 1.70 11.90
C CYS A 189 -23.28 0.70 12.65
N LEU A 190 -23.74 -0.35 11.97
CA LEU A 190 -24.60 -1.38 12.55
C LEU A 190 -23.86 -2.28 13.54
N LEU A 191 -22.62 -2.68 13.26
CA LEU A 191 -21.84 -3.54 14.15
C LEU A 191 -21.38 -2.80 15.43
N THR A 192 -21.13 -1.50 15.32
CA THR A 192 -20.60 -0.70 16.45
C THR A 192 -21.67 0.10 17.19
N GLY A 193 -22.85 0.26 16.59
CA GLY A 193 -23.90 1.16 17.08
C GLY A 193 -23.52 2.65 17.04
N ARG A 194 -22.45 3.01 16.30
CA ARG A 194 -21.90 4.38 16.27
C ARG A 194 -21.65 4.85 14.84
N PRO A 195 -21.79 6.15 14.53
CA PRO A 195 -21.44 6.68 13.22
C PRO A 195 -19.99 6.40 12.84
N LEU A 196 -19.74 6.04 11.58
CA LEU A 196 -18.39 5.83 11.04
C LEU A 196 -17.53 7.08 11.22
N THR A 197 -18.11 8.27 11.07
CA THR A 197 -17.41 9.54 11.27
C THR A 197 -16.80 9.69 12.67
N GLU A 198 -17.41 9.13 13.70
CA GLU A 198 -16.86 9.16 15.06
C GLU A 198 -15.74 8.15 15.28
N ILE A 199 -15.84 6.97 14.65
CA ILE A 199 -14.87 5.87 14.82
C ILE A 199 -13.62 6.11 13.97
N ARG A 200 -13.80 6.77 12.81
CA ARG A 200 -12.74 7.02 11.86
C ARG A 200 -11.79 8.09 12.38
N VAL A 201 -10.76 7.65 13.10
CA VAL A 201 -9.67 8.53 13.50
C VAL A 201 -8.72 8.73 12.33
N ARG A 202 -8.61 9.97 11.83
CA ARG A 202 -7.49 10.39 10.98
C ARG A 202 -6.35 10.84 11.89
N LYS A 203 -5.42 9.96 12.21
CA LYS A 203 -4.21 10.35 12.92
C LYS A 203 -3.14 10.82 11.92
N PRO A 204 -2.41 11.90 12.22
CA PRO A 204 -1.16 12.15 11.53
C PRO A 204 -0.21 10.95 11.75
N PRO A 205 0.71 10.69 10.82
CA PRO A 205 1.68 9.63 11.01
C PRO A 205 2.54 9.94 12.25
N ALA A 206 2.91 8.92 13.01
CA ALA A 206 3.72 9.10 14.22
C ALA A 206 5.10 9.69 13.89
N THR A 207 5.61 9.42 12.69
CA THR A 207 6.84 9.98 12.11
C THR A 207 6.57 10.30 10.64
N GLU A 208 7.13 11.40 10.14
CA GLU A 208 6.99 11.73 8.71
C GLU A 208 7.62 10.64 7.84
N PRO A 209 6.87 10.04 6.89
CA PRO A 209 7.41 9.06 5.98
C PRO A 209 8.48 9.70 5.08
N THR A 210 9.64 9.07 4.99
CA THR A 210 10.70 9.50 4.07
C THR A 210 10.63 8.70 2.78
N GLY A 211 10.66 9.35 1.62
CA GLY A 211 10.62 8.64 0.35
C GLY A 211 10.51 9.53 -0.87
N VAL A 212 10.31 8.89 -2.01
CA VAL A 212 10.15 9.54 -3.32
C VAL A 212 8.89 9.05 -4.02
N LEU A 213 8.26 9.96 -4.74
CA LEU A 213 7.19 9.67 -5.69
C LEU A 213 7.78 9.70 -7.10
N LEU A 214 7.87 8.53 -7.72
CA LEU A 214 8.29 8.42 -9.11
C LEU A 214 7.13 8.83 -10.02
N LEU A 215 7.41 9.76 -10.92
CA LEU A 215 6.47 10.28 -11.90
C LEU A 215 7.09 10.23 -13.30
N ARG A 216 6.24 10.13 -14.31
CA ARG A 216 6.58 10.27 -15.73
C ARG A 216 5.56 11.18 -16.40
N ASN A 217 5.90 11.67 -17.58
CA ASN A 217 4.92 12.35 -18.42
C ASN A 217 3.75 11.40 -18.70
N ARG A 218 2.52 11.93 -18.75
CA ARG A 218 1.30 11.13 -18.96
C ARG A 218 1.30 10.37 -20.29
N ALA A 219 1.80 10.97 -21.38
CA ALA A 219 1.86 10.32 -22.69
C ALA A 219 2.80 9.11 -22.65
N GLU A 220 3.99 9.29 -22.07
CA GLU A 220 4.96 8.22 -21.88
C GLU A 220 4.42 7.11 -20.96
N LEU A 221 3.73 7.49 -19.88
CA LEU A 221 3.13 6.53 -18.96
C LEU A 221 2.09 5.64 -19.66
N TYR A 222 1.24 6.23 -20.50
CA TYR A 222 0.23 5.48 -21.27
C TYR A 222 0.87 4.56 -22.29
N GLN A 223 1.85 5.04 -23.05
CA GLN A 223 2.60 4.20 -23.97
C GLN A 223 3.20 2.98 -23.25
N ARG A 224 3.85 3.18 -22.10
CA ARG A 224 4.43 2.08 -21.31
C ARG A 224 3.38 1.12 -20.75
N ILE A 225 2.19 1.61 -20.42
CA ILE A 225 1.08 0.75 -20.00
C ILE A 225 0.64 -0.13 -21.17
N ASP A 226 0.44 0.45 -22.35
CA ASP A 226 0.02 -0.28 -23.55
C ASP A 226 1.06 -1.35 -23.95
N GLU A 227 2.34 -0.98 -23.99
CA GLU A 227 3.45 -1.91 -24.24
C GLU A 227 3.48 -3.04 -23.21
N ARG A 228 3.26 -2.73 -21.93
CA ARG A 228 3.23 -3.74 -20.86
C ARG A 228 2.05 -4.70 -21.02
N VAL A 229 0.88 -4.21 -21.42
CA VAL A 229 -0.30 -5.05 -21.67
C VAL A 229 -0.01 -6.00 -22.85
N VAL A 230 0.53 -5.49 -23.96
CA VAL A 230 0.93 -6.32 -25.10
C VAL A 230 1.94 -7.39 -24.68
N ALA A 231 2.94 -7.02 -23.88
CA ALA A 231 3.92 -7.96 -23.34
C ALA A 231 3.29 -9.03 -22.43
N MET A 232 2.29 -8.69 -21.61
CA MET A 232 1.56 -9.67 -20.80
C MET A 232 0.88 -10.73 -21.66
N PHE A 233 0.22 -10.33 -22.75
CA PHE A 233 -0.40 -11.28 -23.69
C PHE A 233 0.64 -12.16 -24.37
N ALA A 234 1.76 -11.59 -24.82
CA ALA A 234 2.86 -12.36 -25.39
C ALA A 234 3.48 -13.35 -24.40
N ASN A 235 3.49 -13.02 -23.11
CA ASN A 235 4.00 -13.87 -22.03
C ASN A 235 2.95 -14.82 -21.44
N GLY A 236 1.81 -15.02 -22.10
CA GLY A 236 0.85 -16.05 -21.73
C GLY A 236 -0.05 -15.69 -20.55
N VAL A 237 -0.37 -14.42 -20.32
CA VAL A 237 -1.33 -14.01 -19.26
C VAL A 237 -2.68 -14.71 -19.37
N VAL A 238 -3.10 -15.10 -20.57
CA VAL A 238 -4.35 -15.84 -20.81
C VAL A 238 -4.27 -17.27 -20.26
N THR A 239 -3.09 -17.87 -20.18
CA THR A 239 -2.88 -19.19 -19.59
C THR A 239 -2.74 -19.11 -18.06
N GLU A 240 -2.32 -17.95 -17.54
CA GLU A 240 -2.22 -17.70 -16.09
C GLU A 240 -3.59 -17.54 -15.41
N VAL A 241 -4.59 -17.01 -16.15
CA VAL A 241 -5.94 -16.72 -15.66
C VAL A 241 -6.92 -17.83 -16.01
#